data_AF-A0A930FQ26-F1
#
_entry.id   AF-A0A930FQ26-F1
#
_cell.length_a   1.000
_cell.length_b   1.000
_cell.length_c   1.000
_cell.angle_alpha   90.00
_cell.angle_beta   90.00
_cell.angle_gamma   90.00
#
_symmetry.space_group_name_H-M   'P 1'
#
loop_
_entity.id
_entity.type
_entity.pdbx_description
1 polymer ?
#
loop_
_entity_poly.entity_id
_entity_poly.type
_entity_poly.pdbx_seq_one_letter_code
_entity_poly.pdbx_strand_id
1 'polypeptide(L)'
;YMDEEAHIFFLMGLDWKQDVETLEWRIESALTGNFGVSADLPDFRTYGNKSISAPSVFADYDNALRRKGFQLGFIDVECDEYVIFVHRTADRDKAEDAVHRIGYRYREVADLAL
;
A
#
# COMPACT_ATOMS: atom_id res chain seq x y z
N TYR A 1 9.57 9.92 -10.92
CA TYR A 1 9.37 11.38 -11.03
C TYR A 1 7.99 11.76 -11.61
N MET A 2 6.89 11.15 -11.14
CA MET A 2 5.52 11.66 -11.34
C MET A 2 4.86 12.08 -10.00
N ASP A 3 5.53 11.82 -8.88
CA ASP A 3 5.00 11.99 -7.52
C ASP A 3 5.55 13.21 -6.77
N GLU A 4 6.67 13.79 -7.22
CA GLU A 4 7.39 14.80 -6.43
C GLU A 4 6.75 16.20 -6.49
N GLU A 5 6.04 16.55 -7.57
CA GLU A 5 5.45 17.89 -7.73
C GLU A 5 3.94 17.95 -7.49
N ALA A 6 3.22 16.85 -7.69
CA ALA A 6 1.75 16.82 -7.58
C ALA A 6 1.23 16.06 -6.33
N HIS A 7 2.10 15.32 -5.63
CA HIS A 7 1.75 14.54 -4.43
C HIS A 7 0.45 13.72 -4.60
N ILE A 8 0.33 12.98 -5.71
CA ILE A 8 -0.83 12.13 -5.97
C ILE A 8 -0.58 10.76 -5.31
N PHE A 9 -1.28 10.49 -4.22
CA PHE A 9 -1.11 9.27 -3.42
C PHE A 9 -2.13 8.19 -3.79
N PHE A 10 -2.17 7.80 -5.06
CA PHE A 10 -3.12 6.78 -5.54
C PHE A 10 -2.41 5.47 -5.90
N LEU A 11 -1.80 5.40 -7.09
CA LEU A 11 -1.00 4.26 -7.53
C LEU A 11 0.47 4.55 -7.24
N MET A 12 1.01 3.90 -6.21
CA MET A 12 2.34 4.20 -5.68
C MET A 12 3.28 3.04 -5.98
N GLY A 13 4.27 3.29 -6.83
CA GLY A 13 5.34 2.33 -7.13
C GLY A 13 6.41 2.34 -6.05
N LEU A 14 6.77 1.15 -5.55
CA LEU A 14 7.79 0.95 -4.53
C LEU A 14 8.73 -0.19 -4.94
N ASP A 15 10.02 0.11 -5.04
CA ASP A 15 11.06 -0.92 -5.21
C ASP A 15 11.06 -1.85 -3.98
N TRP A 16 11.21 -3.17 -4.20
CA TRP A 16 11.18 -4.16 -3.13
C TRP A 16 12.20 -3.94 -2.01
N LYS A 17 13.30 -3.21 -2.28
CA LYS A 17 14.34 -2.83 -1.32
C LYS A 17 14.09 -1.48 -0.65
N GLN A 18 12.99 -0.80 -0.94
CA GLN A 18 12.68 0.47 -0.28
C GLN A 18 12.61 0.32 1.23
N ASP A 19 12.97 1.40 1.91
CA ASP A 19 12.84 1.50 3.35
C ASP A 19 11.38 1.56 3.80
N VAL A 20 11.15 1.17 5.05
CA VAL A 20 9.80 1.13 5.65
C VAL A 20 9.26 2.54 5.92
N GLU A 21 10.13 3.54 6.13
CA GLU A 21 9.72 4.95 6.31
C GLU A 21 8.97 5.47 5.09
N THR A 22 9.47 5.14 3.89
CA THR A 22 8.84 5.48 2.62
C THR A 22 7.46 4.84 2.50
N LEU A 23 7.31 3.56 2.87
CA LEU A 23 6.00 2.89 2.87
C LEU A 23 5.02 3.58 3.82
N GLU A 24 5.44 3.85 5.06
CA GLU A 24 4.63 4.52 6.07
C GLU A 24 4.15 5.89 5.56
N TRP A 25 5.07 6.71 5.05
CA TRP A 25 4.77 8.02 4.51
C TRP A 25 3.76 7.96 3.36
N ARG A 26 3.90 6.98 2.45
CA ARG A 26 2.98 6.77 1.32
C ARG A 26 1.57 6.41 1.81
N ILE A 27 1.46 5.51 2.77
CA ILE A 27 0.18 5.10 3.35
C ILE A 27 -0.49 6.27 4.08
N GLU A 28 0.24 6.96 4.94
CA GLU A 28 -0.27 8.11 5.70
C GLU A 28 -0.74 9.23 4.78
N SER A 29 0.04 9.49 3.73
CA SER A 29 -0.30 10.51 2.73
C SER A 29 -1.53 10.11 1.90
N ALA A 30 -1.69 8.83 1.55
CA ALA A 30 -2.90 8.33 0.88
C ALA A 30 -4.15 8.44 1.76
N LEU A 31 -4.05 8.09 3.04
CA LEU A 31 -5.14 8.24 4.01
C LEU A 31 -5.55 9.71 4.18
N THR A 32 -4.57 10.58 4.42
CA THR A 32 -4.82 11.99 4.68
C THR A 32 -5.28 12.73 3.42
N GLY A 33 -4.58 12.53 2.31
CA GLY A 33 -4.83 13.23 1.05
C GLY A 33 -6.10 12.79 0.33
N ASN A 34 -6.40 11.48 0.28
CA ASN A 34 -7.56 10.98 -0.48
C ASN A 34 -8.82 10.83 0.39
N PHE A 35 -8.65 10.56 1.68
CA PHE A 35 -9.78 10.21 2.56
C PHE A 35 -9.97 11.18 3.73
N GLY A 36 -9.03 12.10 3.98
CA GLY A 36 -9.12 13.05 5.09
C GLY A 36 -9.07 12.38 6.46
N VAL A 37 -8.42 11.22 6.58
CA VAL A 37 -8.31 10.45 7.82
C VAL A 37 -6.86 10.11 8.16
N SER A 38 -6.61 9.81 9.43
CA SER A 38 -5.34 9.25 9.89
C SER A 38 -5.57 7.87 10.54
N ALA A 39 -4.50 7.08 10.62
CA ALA A 39 -4.50 5.77 11.27
C ALA A 39 -3.29 5.64 12.20
N ASP A 40 -3.44 4.86 13.27
CA ASP A 40 -2.34 4.49 14.15
C ASP A 40 -1.51 3.40 13.46
N LEU A 41 -0.62 3.82 12.56
CA LEU A 41 0.29 2.95 11.82
C LEU A 41 1.43 2.46 12.72
N PRO A 42 2.05 1.29 12.40
CA PRO A 42 3.31 0.89 13.01
C PRO A 42 4.37 1.99 12.85
N ASP A 43 5.27 2.14 13.83
CA ASP A 43 6.42 3.05 13.72
C ASP A 43 7.55 2.35 12.93
N PHE A 44 7.89 2.89 11.75
CA PHE A 44 8.94 2.36 10.88
C PHE A 44 10.26 2.09 11.60
N ARG A 45 10.58 2.86 12.64
CA ARG A 45 11.84 2.73 13.40
C ARG A 45 11.95 1.39 14.11
N THR A 46 10.81 0.74 14.38
CA THR A 46 10.76 -0.60 14.99
C THR A 46 11.24 -1.71 14.04
N TYR A 47 11.32 -1.43 12.73
CA TYR A 47 11.77 -2.37 11.71
C TYR A 47 13.29 -2.34 11.46
N GLY A 48 14.00 -1.36 12.02
CA GLY A 48 15.46 -1.23 11.84
C GLY A 48 15.83 -0.95 10.38
N ASN A 49 16.72 -1.74 9.80
CA ASN A 49 17.20 -1.61 8.42
C ASN A 49 16.47 -2.55 7.44
N LYS A 50 15.30 -3.06 7.80
CA LYS A 50 14.50 -3.90 6.92
C LYS A 50 13.97 -3.09 5.73
N SER A 51 13.82 -3.78 4.61
CA SER A 51 13.07 -3.28 3.46
C SER A 51 11.58 -3.62 3.59
N ILE A 52 10.75 -3.00 2.74
CA ILE A 52 9.31 -3.29 2.65
C ILE A 52 9.00 -4.75 2.27
N SER A 53 9.92 -5.43 1.58
CA SER A 53 9.82 -6.85 1.24
C SER A 53 10.12 -7.80 2.40
N ALA A 54 10.59 -7.28 3.55
CA ALA A 54 10.82 -8.14 4.70
C ALA A 54 9.49 -8.77 5.17
N PRO A 55 9.51 -10.02 5.67
CA PRO A 55 8.33 -10.67 6.21
C PRO A 55 7.64 -9.79 7.27
N SER A 56 6.32 -9.88 7.30
CA SER A 56 5.39 -9.13 8.16
C SER A 56 5.19 -7.64 7.87
N VAL A 57 6.11 -6.93 7.20
CA VAL A 57 6.00 -5.47 7.03
C VAL A 57 4.64 -5.06 6.44
N PHE A 58 4.31 -5.55 5.25
CA PHE A 58 2.99 -5.25 4.65
C PHE A 58 1.82 -5.73 5.50
N ALA A 59 1.94 -6.87 6.18
CA ALA A 59 0.88 -7.41 7.02
C ALA A 59 0.61 -6.54 8.24
N ASP A 60 1.65 -5.99 8.86
CA ASP A 60 1.54 -5.13 10.03
C ASP A 60 0.83 -3.81 9.69
N TYR A 61 1.20 -3.18 8.56
CA TYR A 61 0.55 -1.97 8.06
C TYR A 61 -0.90 -2.25 7.62
N ASP A 62 -1.15 -3.32 6.88
CA ASP A 62 -2.51 -3.68 6.44
C ASP A 62 -3.43 -4.01 7.62
N ASN A 63 -2.93 -4.72 8.63
CA ASN A 63 -3.67 -4.96 9.88
C ASN A 63 -4.04 -3.64 10.59
N ALA A 64 -3.13 -2.66 10.60
CA ALA A 64 -3.41 -1.34 11.16
C ALA A 64 -4.50 -0.58 10.37
N LEU A 65 -4.44 -0.62 9.04
CA LEU A 65 -5.46 -0.03 8.17
C LEU A 65 -6.83 -0.67 8.36
N ARG A 66 -6.88 -2.01 8.45
CA ARG A 66 -8.14 -2.75 8.60
C ARG A 66 -8.90 -2.38 9.88
N ARG A 67 -8.19 -2.02 10.96
CA ARG A 67 -8.81 -1.47 12.18
C ARG A 67 -9.58 -0.16 11.96
N LYS A 68 -9.30 0.56 10.86
CA LYS A 68 -9.99 1.80 10.44
C LYS A 68 -10.90 1.59 9.23
N GLY A 69 -11.07 0.36 8.74
CA GLY A 69 -11.89 0.05 7.57
C GLY A 69 -11.21 0.31 6.22
N PHE A 70 -9.88 0.33 6.19
CA PHE A 70 -9.05 0.45 4.98
C PHE A 70 -8.17 -0.78 4.80
N GLN A 71 -7.61 -0.97 3.61
CA GLN A 71 -6.61 -2.01 3.34
C GLN A 71 -5.68 -1.60 2.19
N LEU A 72 -4.55 -2.31 2.08
CA LEU A 72 -3.67 -2.24 0.92
C LEU A 72 -4.21 -3.11 -0.21
N GLY A 73 -4.31 -2.51 -1.40
CA GLY A 73 -4.48 -3.20 -2.66
C GLY A 73 -3.19 -3.16 -3.47
N PHE A 74 -2.95 -4.24 -4.22
CA PHE A 74 -1.78 -4.37 -5.08
C PHE A 74 -2.24 -4.59 -6.52
N ILE A 75 -1.53 -3.98 -7.46
CA ILE A 75 -1.64 -4.29 -8.88
C ILE A 75 -0.46 -5.20 -9.23
N ASP A 76 -0.76 -6.40 -9.69
CA ASP A 76 0.22 -7.35 -10.19
C ASP A 76 0.76 -6.86 -11.53
N VAL A 77 1.95 -6.27 -11.50
CA VAL A 77 2.66 -5.74 -12.68
C VAL A 77 3.74 -6.68 -13.19
N GLU A 78 3.83 -7.91 -12.66
CA GLU A 78 4.82 -8.93 -13.04
C GLU A 78 6.28 -8.41 -13.04
N CYS A 79 6.59 -7.52 -12.09
CA CYS A 79 7.90 -6.89 -11.91
C CYS A 79 8.37 -6.99 -10.46
N ASP A 80 9.65 -6.71 -10.20
CA ASP A 80 10.26 -6.68 -8.86
C ASP A 80 9.88 -5.42 -8.04
N GLU A 81 8.78 -4.77 -8.42
CA GLU A 81 8.24 -3.56 -7.77
C GLU A 81 6.82 -3.81 -7.31
N TYR A 82 6.46 -3.19 -6.19
CA TYR A 82 5.09 -3.18 -5.71
C TYR A 82 4.37 -1.94 -6.23
N VAL A 83 3.25 -2.13 -6.93
CA VAL A 83 2.31 -1.04 -7.22
C VAL A 83 1.17 -1.15 -6.22
N ILE A 84 1.18 -0.26 -5.22
CA ILE A 84 0.23 -0.28 -4.11
C ILE A 84 -0.76 0.88 -4.18
N PHE A 85 -1.92 0.69 -3.58
CA PHE A 85 -2.91 1.73 -3.34
C PHE A 85 -3.72 1.44 -2.07
N VAL A 86 -4.24 2.48 -1.42
CA VAL A 86 -5.11 2.35 -0.25
C VAL A 86 -6.56 2.49 -0.68
N HIS A 87 -7.43 1.58 -0.22
CA HIS A 87 -8.86 1.69 -0.43
C HIS A 87 -9.64 1.22 0.80
N ARG A 88 -10.94 1.56 0.85
CA ARG A 88 -11.83 1.07 1.91
C ARG A 88 -12.03 -0.43 1.77
N THR A 89 -12.05 -1.16 2.88
CA THR A 89 -12.37 -2.59 2.90
C THR A 89 -13.78 -2.86 2.33
N ALA A 90 -14.72 -1.94 2.57
CA ALA A 90 -16.08 -2.03 2.02
C ALA A 90 -16.15 -1.89 0.49
N ASP A 91 -15.11 -1.35 -0.15
CA ASP A 91 -15.03 -1.16 -1.60
C ASP A 91 -14.10 -2.20 -2.28
N ARG A 92 -13.70 -3.27 -1.57
CA ARG A 92 -12.78 -4.30 -2.05
C ARG A 92 -13.17 -4.88 -3.41
N ASP A 93 -14.41 -5.32 -3.58
CA ASP A 93 -14.86 -5.92 -4.84
C ASP A 93 -14.88 -4.91 -6.00
N LYS A 94 -15.13 -3.63 -5.70
CA LYS A 94 -15.08 -2.56 -6.71
C LYS A 94 -13.64 -2.26 -7.13
N ALA A 95 -12.71 -2.28 -6.18
CA ALA A 95 -11.30 -2.10 -6.45
C ALA A 95 -10.76 -3.24 -7.32
N GLU A 96 -11.10 -4.49 -6.97
CA GLU A 96 -10.75 -5.67 -7.77
C GLU A 96 -11.33 -5.59 -9.19
N ASP A 97 -12.63 -5.29 -9.34
CA ASP A 97 -13.26 -5.12 -10.66
C ASP A 97 -12.57 -4.02 -11.49
N ALA A 98 -12.27 -2.87 -10.87
CA ALA A 98 -11.58 -1.79 -11.55
C ALA A 98 -10.20 -2.18 -12.06
N VAL A 99 -9.38 -2.83 -11.22
CA VAL A 99 -8.04 -3.33 -11.59
C VAL A 99 -8.14 -4.38 -12.69
N HIS A 100 -9.10 -5.30 -12.59
CA HIS A 100 -9.36 -6.31 -13.61
C HIS A 100 -9.73 -5.70 -14.96
N ARG A 101 -10.63 -4.71 -14.96
CA ARG A 101 -11.12 -4.06 -16.18
C ARG A 101 -10.08 -3.21 -16.89
N ILE A 102 -9.04 -2.75 -16.19
CA ILE A 102 -7.89 -2.06 -16.81
C ILE A 102 -6.79 -3.04 -17.26
N GLY A 103 -7.03 -4.35 -17.17
CA GLY A 103 -6.17 -5.39 -17.74
C GLY A 103 -5.11 -5.94 -16.79
N TYR A 104 -5.19 -5.67 -15.49
CA TYR A 104 -4.24 -6.17 -14.49
C TYR A 104 -4.93 -7.05 -13.45
N ARG A 105 -4.15 -7.73 -12.61
CA ARG A 105 -4.67 -8.56 -11.52
C ARG A 105 -4.56 -7.80 -10.19
N TYR A 106 -5.65 -7.76 -9.44
CA TYR A 106 -5.66 -7.31 -8.06
C TYR A 106 -5.09 -8.38 -7.14
N ARG A 107 -4.32 -7.96 -6.14
CA ARG A 107 -3.85 -8.82 -5.04
C ARG A 107 -4.02 -8.11 -3.70
N GLU A 108 -4.23 -8.89 -2.64
CA GLU A 108 -4.15 -8.42 -1.26
C GLU A 108 -2.83 -8.84 -0.62
N VAL A 109 -2.52 -8.34 0.58
CA VAL A 109 -1.32 -8.75 1.32
C VAL A 109 -1.24 -10.27 1.52
N ALA A 110 -2.38 -10.94 1.72
CA ALA A 110 -2.44 -12.39 1.87
C ALA A 110 -2.01 -13.17 0.61
N ASP A 111 -2.01 -12.54 -0.56
CA ASP A 111 -1.63 -13.14 -1.84
C ASP A 111 -0.15 -12.89 -2.20
N LEU A 112 0.56 -12.10 -1.38
CA LEU A 112 1.98 -11.85 -1.55
C LEU A 112 2.77 -13.05 -1.01
N ALA A 113 3.65 -13.61 -1.84
CA ALA A 113 4.62 -14.61 -1.40
C ALA A 113 5.77 -13.90 -0.65
N LEU A 114 5.55 -13.59 0.63
CA LEU A 114 6.50 -12.94 1.54
C LEU A 114 7.10 -13.92 2.55
#